data_AF-A0AAU5BM80-F1
#
_entry.id   AF-A0AAU5BM80-F1
#
_cell.length_a   1.000
_cell.length_b   1.000
_cell.length_c   1.000
_cell.angle_alpha   90.00
_cell.angle_beta   90.00
_cell.angle_gamma   90.00
#
_symmetry.space_group_name_H-M   'P 1'
#
loop_
_entity.id
_entity.type
_entity.pdbx_description
1 polymer ?
#
loop_
_entity_poly.entity_id
_entity_poly.type
_entity_poly.pdbx_seq_one_letter_code
_entity_poly.pdbx_strand_id
1 'polypeptide(L)'
;MPVYSSLTHALAETLVDVLGFIEDCEDEQMDPDDAVRVLEGVGHLFSKLSRGQRSEFIDLLGTMAEAEPDPTRREFLQRFPEDFGLLEHAV
;
A
#
# COMPACT_ATOMS: atom_id res chain seq x y z
N MET A 1 10.39 19.83 -3.72
CA MET A 1 9.97 18.43 -3.54
C MET A 1 10.88 17.85 -2.47
N PRO A 2 10.35 17.20 -1.42
CA PRO A 2 11.21 16.45 -0.51
C PRO A 2 12.00 15.42 -1.33
N VAL A 3 13.29 15.28 -1.04
CA VAL A 3 14.12 14.25 -1.67
C VAL A 3 13.88 12.97 -0.88
N TYR A 4 13.34 11.95 -1.55
CA TYR A 4 13.14 10.64 -0.92
C TYR A 4 14.46 10.05 -0.43
N SER A 5 14.42 9.34 0.69
CA SER A 5 15.59 8.66 1.26
C SER A 5 16.12 7.55 0.36
N SER A 6 15.28 6.97 -0.49
CA SER A 6 15.65 5.95 -1.48
C SER A 6 14.64 5.90 -2.63
N LEU A 7 15.03 5.25 -3.74
CA LEU A 7 14.10 4.93 -4.83
C LEU A 7 12.95 4.04 -4.33
N THR A 8 13.23 3.07 -3.46
CA THR A 8 12.21 2.18 -2.88
C THR A 8 11.16 2.98 -2.11
N HIS A 9 11.55 3.99 -1.34
CA HIS A 9 10.62 4.87 -0.64
C HIS A 9 9.74 5.64 -1.63
N ALA A 10 10.34 6.25 -2.67
CA ALA A 10 9.57 6.96 -3.69
C ALA A 10 8.54 6.06 -4.40
N LEU A 11 8.93 4.83 -4.72
CA LEU A 11 8.04 3.85 -5.36
C LEU A 11 6.96 3.33 -4.41
N ALA A 12 7.29 3.12 -3.13
CA ALA A 12 6.33 2.72 -2.10
C ALA A 12 5.27 3.81 -1.91
N GLU A 13 5.68 5.07 -1.78
CA GLU A 13 4.74 6.19 -1.65
C GLU A 13 3.84 6.30 -2.88
N THR A 14 4.41 6.23 -4.08
CA THR A 14 3.63 6.27 -5.32
C THR A 14 2.64 5.10 -5.40
N LEU A 15 3.04 3.90 -4.98
CA LEU A 15 2.17 2.72 -5.01
C LEU A 15 1.01 2.87 -4.03
N VAL A 16 1.28 3.30 -2.79
CA VAL A 16 0.27 3.56 -1.77
C VAL A 16 -0.73 4.60 -2.26
N ASP A 17 -0.26 5.72 -2.82
CA ASP A 17 -1.12 6.80 -3.30
C ASP A 17 -2.02 6.35 -4.46
N VAL A 18 -1.48 5.57 -5.41
CA VAL A 18 -2.27 5.03 -6.53
C VAL A 18 -3.31 4.03 -6.05
N LEU A 19 -2.97 3.15 -5.10
CA LEU A 19 -3.92 2.15 -4.61
C LEU A 19 -4.99 2.78 -3.72
N GLY A 20 -4.63 3.74 -2.87
CA GLY A 20 -5.61 4.52 -2.10
C GLY A 20 -6.56 5.28 -3.01
N PHE A 21 -6.06 5.89 -4.09
CA PHE A 21 -6.92 6.53 -5.09
C PHE A 21 -7.91 5.55 -5.72
N ILE A 22 -7.49 4.33 -6.04
CA ILE A 22 -8.37 3.30 -6.63
C ILE A 22 -9.42 2.83 -5.62
N GLU A 23 -9.06 2.65 -4.35
CA GLU A 23 -10.02 2.28 -3.30
C GLU A 23 -11.06 3.38 -3.03
N ASP A 24 -10.66 4.65 -3.17
CA ASP A 24 -11.54 5.81 -2.99
C ASP A 24 -12.42 6.11 -4.22
N CYS A 25 -12.19 5.43 -5.36
CA CYS A 25 -13.00 5.65 -6.56
C CYS A 25 -14.44 5.15 -6.36
N GLU A 26 -15.39 6.03 -6.67
CA GLU A 26 -16.81 5.67 -6.77
C GLU A 26 -17.11 4.95 -8.10
N ASP A 27 -18.21 4.20 -8.17
CA ASP A 27 -18.63 3.43 -9.34
C ASP A 27 -18.74 4.28 -10.63
N GLU A 28 -19.03 5.59 -10.52
CA GLU A 28 -19.07 6.51 -11.66
C GLU A 28 -17.67 6.90 -12.18
N GLN A 29 -16.63 6.76 -11.37
CA GLN A 29 -15.24 7.11 -11.69
C GLN A 29 -14.46 5.91 -12.24
N MET A 30 -14.69 4.73 -11.66
CA MET A 30 -14.05 3.48 -12.06
C MET A 30 -15.04 2.34 -11.98
N ASP A 31 -15.05 1.48 -13.00
CA ASP A 31 -15.85 0.25 -12.96
C ASP A 31 -15.38 -0.61 -11.76
N PRO A 32 -16.29 -1.02 -10.85
CA PRO A 32 -15.90 -1.76 -9.66
C PRO A 32 -15.16 -3.07 -9.95
N ASP A 33 -15.49 -3.76 -11.04
CA ASP A 33 -14.80 -5.00 -11.41
C ASP A 33 -13.38 -4.73 -11.90
N ASP A 34 -13.15 -3.58 -12.54
CA ASP A 34 -11.81 -3.14 -12.93
C ASP A 34 -10.98 -2.73 -11.70
N ALA A 35 -11.58 -2.05 -10.72
CA ALA A 35 -10.91 -1.68 -9.47
C ALA A 35 -10.47 -2.92 -8.70
N VAL A 36 -11.39 -3.86 -8.48
CA VAL A 36 -11.12 -5.16 -7.85
C VAL A 36 -10.00 -5.90 -8.58
N ARG A 37 -10.03 -5.95 -9.92
CA ARG A 37 -9.00 -6.64 -10.72
C ARG A 37 -7.60 -6.07 -10.49
N VAL A 38 -7.47 -4.74 -10.36
CA VAL A 38 -6.17 -4.11 -10.09
C VAL A 38 -5.70 -4.46 -8.67
N LEU A 39 -6.57 -4.34 -7.67
CA LEU A 39 -6.24 -4.64 -6.27
C LEU A 39 -5.86 -6.11 -6.08
N GLU A 40 -6.60 -7.04 -6.69
CA GLU A 40 -6.26 -8.48 -6.70
C GLU A 40 -4.91 -8.76 -7.38
N GLY A 41 -4.62 -8.07 -8.48
CA GLY A 41 -3.34 -8.18 -9.17
C GLY A 41 -2.16 -7.77 -8.30
N VAL A 42 -2.33 -6.71 -7.49
CA VAL A 42 -1.33 -6.26 -6.52
C VAL A 42 -1.21 -7.25 -5.35
N GLY A 43 -2.33 -7.71 -4.78
CA GLY A 43 -2.33 -8.72 -3.73
C GLY A 43 -1.60 -10.01 -4.14
N HIS A 44 -1.80 -10.47 -5.38
CA HIS A 44 -1.08 -11.60 -5.96
C HIS A 44 0.42 -11.35 -6.16
N LEU A 45 0.83 -10.11 -6.40
CA LEU A 45 2.25 -9.76 -6.43
C LEU A 45 2.83 -9.82 -5.00
N PHE A 46 2.12 -9.26 -4.03
CA PHE A 46 2.51 -9.27 -2.61
C PHE A 46 2.57 -10.68 -2.01
N SER A 47 1.76 -11.62 -2.50
CA SER A 47 1.83 -13.03 -2.09
C SER A 47 3.08 -13.76 -2.61
N LYS A 48 3.78 -13.20 -3.60
CA LYS A 48 5.03 -13.76 -4.16
C LYS A 48 6.28 -13.17 -3.53
N LEU A 49 6.15 -12.13 -2.71
CA LEU A 49 7.29 -11.56 -1.98
C LEU A 49 7.85 -12.60 -1.01
N SER A 50 9.18 -12.68 -0.92
CA SER A 50 9.80 -13.42 0.17
C SER A 50 9.47 -12.77 1.51
N ARG A 51 9.55 -13.54 2.60
CA ARG A 51 9.35 -13.02 3.96
C ARG A 51 10.21 -11.78 4.25
N GLY A 52 11.46 -11.78 3.79
CA GLY A 52 12.37 -10.64 3.96
C GLY A 52 11.91 -9.38 3.20
N GLN A 53 11.50 -9.52 1.94
CA GLN A 53 10.99 -8.38 1.14
C GLN A 53 9.67 -7.84 1.70
N ARG A 54 8.80 -8.74 2.17
CA ARG A 54 7.54 -8.38 2.82
C ARG A 54 7.79 -7.60 4.12
N SER A 55 8.69 -8.08 4.98
CA SER A 55 9.10 -7.36 6.19
C SER A 55 9.72 -6.00 5.87
N GLU A 56 10.62 -5.92 4.89
CA GLU A 56 11.21 -4.64 4.45
C GLU A 56 10.15 -3.63 4.02
N PHE A 57 9.14 -4.07 3.27
CA PHE A 57 8.07 -3.19 2.82
C PHE A 57 7.15 -2.75 3.98
N ILE A 58 6.82 -3.65 4.91
CA ILE A 58 6.03 -3.31 6.10
C ILE A 58 6.76 -2.29 6.98
N ASP A 59 8.06 -2.47 7.22
CA ASP A 59 8.87 -1.53 8.02
C ASP A 59 8.92 -0.14 7.36
N LEU A 60 9.01 -0.11 6.03
CA LEU A 60 8.98 1.14 5.26
C LEU A 60 7.62 1.85 5.38
N LEU A 61 6.50 1.12 5.27
CA LEU A 61 5.16 1.66 5.48
C LEU A 61 4.98 2.21 6.89
N GLY A 62 5.52 1.53 7.91
CA GLY A 62 5.54 2.02 9.29
C GLY A 62 6.31 3.34 9.42
N THR A 63 7.50 3.42 8.81
CA THR A 63 8.30 4.66 8.77
C THR A 63 7.54 5.81 8.09
N MET A 64 6.84 5.52 7.00
CA MET A 64 6.00 6.50 6.29
C MET A 64 4.85 6.97 7.19
N ALA A 65 4.16 6.06 7.89
CA ALA A 65 3.07 6.41 8.80
C ALA A 65 3.53 7.28 9.98
N GLU A 66 4.71 7.00 10.55
CA GLU A 66 5.28 7.82 11.62
C GLU A 66 5.59 9.26 11.18
N ALA A 67 6.04 9.43 9.93
CA ALA A 67 6.37 10.72 9.36
C ALA A 67 5.15 11.48 8.79
N GLU A 68 4.04 10.80 8.55
CA GLU A 68 2.85 11.35 7.91
C GLU A 68 2.13 12.36 8.83
N PRO A 69 1.96 13.65 8.43
CA PRO A 69 1.21 14.62 9.21
C PRO A 69 -0.31 14.43 9.18
N ASP A 70 -0.89 13.97 8.06
CA ASP A 70 -2.32 13.81 7.89
C ASP A 70 -2.85 12.56 8.61
N PRO A 71 -3.77 12.68 9.58
CA PRO A 71 -4.23 11.53 10.36
C PRO A 71 -4.95 10.48 9.51
N THR A 72 -5.68 10.88 8.46
CA THR A 72 -6.40 9.97 7.59
C THR A 72 -5.42 9.13 6.76
N ARG A 73 -4.45 9.78 6.10
CA ARG A 73 -3.38 9.10 5.34
C ARG A 73 -2.51 8.23 6.26
N ARG A 74 -2.25 8.66 7.49
CA ARG A 74 -1.53 7.86 8.48
C ARG A 74 -2.29 6.57 8.81
N GLU A 75 -3.60 6.64 9.03
CA GLU A 75 -4.41 5.45 9.31
C GLU A 75 -4.42 4.51 8.11
N PHE A 76 -4.54 5.04 6.89
CA PHE A 76 -4.45 4.25 5.66
C PHE A 76 -3.11 3.50 5.59
N LEU A 77 -1.97 4.18 5.80
CA LEU A 77 -0.65 3.55 5.83
C LEU A 77 -0.52 2.44 6.88
N GLN A 78 -1.18 2.59 8.03
CA GLN A 78 -1.17 1.60 9.12
C GLN A 78 -2.01 0.37 8.79
N ARG A 79 -3.14 0.54 8.10
CA ARG A 79 -4.03 -0.57 7.69
C ARG A 79 -3.58 -1.24 6.40
N PHE A 80 -2.82 -0.55 5.56
CA PHE A 80 -2.35 -1.04 4.26
C PHE A 80 -1.74 -2.45 4.29
N PRO A 81 -0.87 -2.84 5.26
CA PRO A 81 -0.35 -4.20 5.32
C PRO A 81 -1.43 -5.29 5.49
N GLU A 82 -2.49 -4.99 6.23
CA GLU A 82 -3.61 -5.90 6.44
C GLU A 82 -4.53 -5.92 5.22
N ASP A 83 -4.98 -4.74 4.78
CA ASP A 83 -5.94 -4.55 3.68
C ASP A 83 -5.42 -5.18 2.36
N PHE A 84 -4.10 -5.16 2.14
CA PHE A 84 -3.46 -5.72 0.94
C PHE A 84 -2.80 -7.09 1.16
N GLY A 85 -3.07 -7.78 2.27
CA GLY A 85 -2.63 -9.18 2.50
C GLY A 85 -1.11 -9.37 2.67
N LEU A 86 -0.41 -8.34 3.16
CA LEU A 86 1.01 -8.41 3.50
C LEU A 86 1.25 -9.03 4.88
N LEU A 87 0.28 -9.01 5.79
CA LEU A 87 0.39 -9.72 7.06
C LEU A 87 0.20 -11.24 6.84
N GLU A 88 1.07 -12.04 7.46
CA GLU A 88 0.80 -13.48 7.58
C GLU A 88 -0.31 -13.67 8.62
N HIS A 89 -1.41 -14.35 8.25
CA HIS A 89 -2.33 -14.85 9.27
C HIS A 89 -1.57 -15.88 10.09
N ALA A 90 -1.39 -15.63 11.39
CA ALA A 90 -0.84 -16.62 12.31
C ALA A 90 -1.72 -17.87 12.24
N VAL A 91 -1.16 -18.97 11.70
CA VAL A 91 -1.77 -20.31 11.72
C VAL A 91 -1.40 -21.00 13.03
#